data_AF-A0A511R1N5-F1
#
_entry.id   AF-A0A511R1N5-F1
#
_cell.length_a   1.000
_cell.length_b   1.000
_cell.length_c   1.000
_cell.angle_alpha   90.00
_cell.angle_beta   90.00
_cell.angle_gamma   90.00
#
_symmetry.space_group_name_H-M   'P 1'
#
loop_
_entity.id
_entity.type
_entity.pdbx_description
1 polymer ?
#
loop_
_entity_poly.entity_id
_entity_poly.type
_entity_poly.pdbx_seq_one_letter_code
_entity_poly.pdbx_strand_id
1 'polypeptide(L)'
;MQNLGSGKWLLALAGALLLAACGSPSNSTPSATPISESMSVEEARSVSNDLELQGRAPEQQVVFDFSGKVEEGPSKDTVLSGKLTLELKPVGGGHFVFMGALTGNNLNVPAKGVLTRGGRIYIFFEVDKANNLLIIGTGKREAGGMFKGPFVGPAAGDRGSWTATPVSGPTPMPTPQPQKLSYDFSGLVEDGPAKGTKLEGRLNLEVRLKEGYGRLEGKLVLADGSEIPVKGALAGDKKVFVIFDLGKGGRIVGEGDIQADKSIQGPFILVQQENGRTSLSQGSWTATPIP
;
A
#
# COMPACT_ATOMS: atom_id res chain seq x y z
N MET A 1 15.09 -86.55 19.29
CA MET A 1 15.67 -85.65 18.27
C MET A 1 15.71 -84.24 18.88
N GLN A 2 16.92 -83.69 19.03
CA GLN A 2 17.33 -82.31 19.39
C GLN A 2 16.60 -81.66 20.61
N ASN A 3 17.13 -81.60 21.83
CA ASN A 3 18.42 -81.11 22.37
C ASN A 3 18.52 -79.56 22.48
N LEU A 4 18.66 -79.09 23.74
CA LEU A 4 19.20 -77.80 24.25
C LEU A 4 18.47 -76.51 23.83
N GLY A 5 18.23 -75.52 24.69
CA GLY A 5 18.68 -75.25 26.05
C GLY A 5 18.82 -73.73 26.25
N SER A 6 18.62 -73.28 27.50
CA SER A 6 19.19 -72.06 28.14
C SER A 6 19.03 -70.70 27.42
N GLY A 7 18.53 -69.64 28.05
CA GLY A 7 19.06 -69.07 29.29
C GLY A 7 19.44 -67.61 29.02
N LYS A 8 18.77 -66.68 29.71
CA LYS A 8 19.35 -65.72 30.66
C LYS A 8 20.13 -64.50 30.09
N TRP A 9 19.63 -63.33 30.51
CA TRP A 9 20.35 -62.21 31.15
C TRP A 9 20.93 -61.04 30.32
N LEU A 10 20.62 -59.85 30.86
CA LEU A 10 21.40 -58.59 30.97
C LEU A 10 21.58 -57.62 29.77
N LEU A 11 21.01 -56.43 29.98
CA LEU A 11 21.70 -55.12 30.15
C LEU A 11 22.89 -54.77 29.24
N ALA A 12 22.71 -53.60 28.59
CA ALA A 12 23.58 -52.43 28.60
C ALA A 12 24.31 -52.02 27.30
N LEU A 13 24.09 -50.73 27.02
CA LEU A 13 25.00 -49.69 26.51
C LEU A 13 25.57 -49.73 25.07
N ALA A 14 25.40 -48.55 24.47
CA ALA A 14 26.39 -47.73 23.76
C ALA A 14 26.28 -47.65 22.24
N GLY A 15 26.29 -46.40 21.75
CA GLY A 15 26.87 -46.09 20.43
C GLY A 15 26.12 -45.10 19.56
N ALA A 16 26.41 -43.81 19.76
CA ALA A 16 26.64 -42.75 18.76
C ALA A 16 25.64 -42.51 17.62
N LEU A 17 25.20 -41.25 17.46
CA LEU A 17 25.81 -40.33 16.48
C LEU A 17 25.36 -38.88 16.73
N LEU A 18 26.33 -38.00 16.96
CA LEU A 18 26.18 -36.56 16.88
C LEU A 18 26.18 -36.16 15.40
N LEU A 19 25.12 -35.50 14.95
CA LEU A 19 25.15 -34.69 13.74
C LEU A 19 24.88 -33.24 14.14
N ALA A 20 25.95 -32.45 14.10
CA ALA A 20 25.90 -31.00 14.05
C ALA A 20 25.27 -30.60 12.70
N ALA A 21 24.13 -29.94 12.75
CA ALA A 21 23.62 -29.15 11.63
C ALA A 21 23.73 -27.68 12.03
N CYS A 22 24.60 -26.96 11.33
CA CYS A 22 24.79 -25.53 11.43
C CYS A 22 23.46 -24.81 11.26
N GLY A 23 23.03 -24.08 12.28
CA GLY A 23 21.95 -23.10 12.15
C GLY A 23 22.38 -22.01 11.17
N SER A 24 21.73 -21.96 10.02
CA SER A 24 21.76 -20.76 9.19
C SER A 24 21.08 -19.63 9.97
N PRO A 25 21.69 -18.45 10.10
CA PRO A 25 20.99 -17.29 10.64
C PRO A 25 19.83 -16.97 9.69
N SER A 26 18.61 -17.19 10.16
CA SER A 26 17.42 -16.64 9.52
C SER A 26 17.53 -15.12 9.60
N ASN A 27 18.02 -14.50 8.53
CA ASN A 27 17.80 -13.08 8.28
C ASN A 27 16.32 -12.90 7.95
N SER A 28 15.50 -12.93 9.00
CA SER A 28 14.10 -12.53 8.95
C SER A 28 14.08 -11.02 8.83
N THR A 29 14.23 -10.51 7.61
CA THR A 29 13.81 -9.15 7.32
C THR A 29 12.32 -9.07 7.68
N PRO A 30 11.88 -8.19 8.60
CA PRO A 30 10.48 -8.09 8.94
C PRO A 30 9.70 -7.79 7.66
N SER A 31 8.85 -8.72 7.22
CA SER A 31 7.89 -8.43 6.15
C SER A 31 6.94 -7.38 6.70
N ALA A 32 7.05 -6.16 6.21
CA ALA A 32 6.11 -5.10 6.53
C ALA A 32 4.70 -5.58 6.14
N THR A 33 3.82 -5.72 7.13
CA THR A 33 2.44 -6.10 6.91
C THR A 33 1.78 -5.09 5.96
N PRO A 34 1.17 -5.51 4.85
CA PRO A 34 0.52 -4.59 3.92
C PRO A 34 -0.62 -3.85 4.64
N ILE A 35 -0.55 -2.52 4.66
CA ILE A 35 -1.52 -1.65 5.32
C ILE A 35 -2.80 -1.59 4.47
N SER A 36 -3.88 -2.26 4.93
CA SER A 36 -5.18 -2.27 4.24
C SER A 36 -6.01 -0.99 4.47
N GLU A 37 -6.88 -0.63 3.52
CA GLU A 37 -7.88 0.45 3.72
C GLU A 37 -9.04 0.05 4.66
N SER A 38 -9.20 -1.26 4.90
CA SER A 38 -10.14 -1.84 5.88
C SER A 38 -9.53 -2.06 7.26
N MET A 39 -8.36 -1.45 7.51
CA MET A 39 -7.57 -1.68 8.72
C MET A 39 -8.37 -1.38 9.99
N SER A 40 -8.35 -2.32 10.93
CA SER A 40 -8.92 -2.15 12.26
C SER A 40 -8.06 -1.19 13.08
N VAL A 41 -8.63 -0.66 14.18
CA VAL A 41 -7.91 0.22 15.11
C VAL A 41 -6.68 -0.49 15.70
N GLU A 42 -6.83 -1.78 16.02
CA GLU A 42 -5.80 -2.65 16.58
C GLU A 42 -4.69 -2.92 15.57
N GLU A 43 -5.04 -3.17 14.30
CA GLU A 43 -4.08 -3.33 13.21
C GLU A 43 -3.29 -2.03 12.97
N ALA A 44 -3.95 -0.88 12.97
CA ALA A 44 -3.29 0.43 12.84
C ALA A 44 -2.33 0.70 14.00
N ARG A 45 -2.70 0.30 15.22
CA ARG A 45 -1.84 0.40 16.41
C ARG A 45 -0.61 -0.51 16.30
N SER A 46 -0.78 -1.76 15.84
CA SER A 46 0.34 -2.69 15.64
C SER A 46 1.33 -2.15 14.61
N VAL A 47 0.82 -1.73 13.46
CA VAL A 47 1.62 -1.15 12.36
C VAL A 47 2.38 0.09 12.81
N SER A 48 1.74 0.98 13.59
CA SER A 48 2.40 2.15 14.15
C SER A 48 3.56 1.78 15.08
N ASN A 49 3.42 0.73 15.90
CA ASN A 49 4.48 0.29 16.82
C ASN A 49 5.63 -0.42 16.08
N ASP A 50 5.33 -1.28 15.10
CA ASP A 50 6.34 -2.07 14.39
C ASP A 50 7.25 -1.21 13.49
N LEU A 51 6.72 -0.09 12.96
CA LEU A 51 7.41 0.79 12.01
C LEU A 51 8.26 1.90 12.66
N GLU A 52 8.19 2.07 13.99
CA GLU A 52 9.12 2.92 14.75
C GLU A 52 10.60 2.49 14.56
N LEU A 53 10.84 1.23 14.16
CA LEU A 53 12.17 0.61 14.10
C LEU A 53 12.93 0.74 12.77
N GLN A 54 12.37 1.34 11.71
CA GLN A 54 12.99 1.32 10.37
C GLN A 54 13.27 2.73 9.82
N GLY A 55 14.44 3.29 10.11
CA GLY A 55 14.87 4.64 9.70
C GLY A 55 15.14 4.85 8.20
N ARG A 56 15.23 6.14 7.81
CA ARG A 56 15.69 6.73 6.53
C ARG A 56 14.64 7.09 5.46
N ALA A 57 13.69 7.96 5.80
CA ALA A 57 12.99 8.80 4.80
C ALA A 57 12.97 10.25 5.32
N PRO A 58 12.95 11.28 4.45
CA PRO A 58 12.90 12.67 4.89
C PRO A 58 11.61 12.92 5.68
N GLU A 59 11.79 13.41 6.90
CA GLU A 59 10.70 13.74 7.83
C GLU A 59 9.98 14.99 7.33
N GLN A 60 8.69 14.87 7.02
CA GLN A 60 7.86 16.03 6.70
C GLN A 60 7.06 16.42 7.93
N GLN A 61 7.32 17.60 8.48
CA GLN A 61 6.55 18.13 9.59
C GLN A 61 5.29 18.87 9.09
N VAL A 62 4.15 18.60 9.71
CA VAL A 62 2.88 19.31 9.52
C VAL A 62 2.35 19.78 10.86
N VAL A 63 1.63 20.90 10.87
CA VAL A 63 1.08 21.49 12.10
C VAL A 63 -0.40 21.81 11.89
N PHE A 64 -1.25 21.36 12.82
CA PHE A 64 -2.68 21.59 12.81
C PHE A 64 -3.16 22.31 14.09
N ASP A 65 -4.14 23.19 13.95
CA ASP A 65 -5.07 23.61 14.98
C ASP A 65 -6.03 22.46 15.25
N PHE A 66 -5.81 21.79 16.38
CA PHE A 66 -6.60 20.65 16.80
C PHE A 66 -7.66 21.09 17.82
N SER A 67 -8.86 20.54 17.68
CA SER A 67 -9.95 20.67 18.64
C SER A 67 -10.75 19.37 18.68
N GLY A 68 -10.87 18.76 19.85
CA GLY A 68 -11.75 17.63 20.12
C GLY A 68 -12.68 17.95 21.29
N LYS A 69 -13.93 17.51 21.20
CA LYS A 69 -14.92 17.66 22.27
C LYS A 69 -15.50 16.30 22.65
N VAL A 70 -15.51 15.99 23.94
CA VAL A 70 -16.23 14.83 24.48
C VAL A 70 -17.72 15.17 24.51
N GLU A 71 -18.52 14.39 23.81
CA GLU A 71 -19.97 14.59 23.64
C GLU A 71 -20.78 13.67 24.56
N GLU A 72 -20.24 12.49 24.86
CA GLU A 72 -20.83 11.46 25.71
C GLU A 72 -19.78 10.92 26.70
N GLY A 73 -20.23 10.48 27.88
CA GLY A 73 -19.41 9.80 28.89
C GLY A 73 -19.07 10.65 30.14
N PRO A 74 -18.31 10.08 31.09
CA PRO A 74 -17.93 10.74 32.34
C PRO A 74 -17.22 12.08 32.17
N SER A 75 -16.52 12.28 31.04
CA SER A 75 -15.77 13.52 30.75
C SER A 75 -16.53 14.46 29.80
N LYS A 76 -17.85 14.33 29.68
CA LYS A 76 -18.68 15.16 28.79
C LYS A 76 -18.37 16.66 28.93
N ASP A 77 -18.38 17.35 27.79
CA ASP A 77 -18.05 18.77 27.63
C ASP A 77 -16.57 19.12 27.89
N THR A 78 -15.72 18.13 28.15
CA THR A 78 -14.27 18.32 28.11
C THR A 78 -13.84 18.63 26.67
N VAL A 79 -13.02 19.67 26.53
CA VAL A 79 -12.43 20.08 25.26
C VAL A 79 -10.94 19.86 25.32
N LEU A 80 -10.42 19.20 24.29
CA LEU A 80 -9.00 19.02 24.05
C LEU A 80 -8.60 19.87 22.83
N SER A 81 -7.86 20.94 23.05
CA SER A 81 -7.46 21.85 21.97
C SER A 81 -6.00 22.25 22.06
N GLY A 82 -5.36 22.47 20.92
CA GLY A 82 -3.96 22.89 20.85
C GLY A 82 -3.39 22.80 19.45
N LYS A 83 -2.06 22.89 19.36
CA LYS A 83 -1.28 22.68 18.14
C LYS A 83 -0.84 21.23 18.05
N LEU A 84 -1.36 20.50 17.08
CA LEU A 84 -0.94 19.14 16.75
C LEU A 84 0.18 19.19 15.71
N THR A 85 1.40 18.91 16.13
CA THR A 85 2.57 18.82 15.25
C THR A 85 2.84 17.35 14.96
N LEU A 86 2.83 16.95 13.69
CA LEU A 86 3.09 15.58 13.24
C LEU A 86 4.29 15.55 12.29
N GLU A 87 5.15 14.57 12.47
CA GLU A 87 6.25 14.22 11.57
C GLU A 87 5.82 12.98 10.78
N LEU A 88 5.60 13.14 9.48
CA LEU A 88 5.19 12.08 8.59
C LEU A 88 6.40 11.39 7.97
N LYS A 89 6.30 10.06 7.91
CA LYS A 89 7.28 9.19 7.29
C LYS A 89 6.59 8.25 6.30
N PRO A 90 6.97 8.27 5.01
CA PRO A 90 6.37 7.38 4.02
C PRO A 90 6.79 5.93 4.28
N VAL A 91 5.84 5.00 4.15
CA VAL A 91 6.08 3.55 4.36
C VAL A 91 5.71 2.69 3.14
N GLY A 92 5.58 3.33 1.97
CA GLY A 92 5.18 2.68 0.72
C GLY A 92 3.67 2.68 0.50
N GLY A 93 3.23 2.36 -0.73
CA GLY A 93 1.80 2.29 -1.10
C GLY A 93 1.00 3.61 -1.02
N GLY A 94 1.66 4.73 -0.70
CA GLY A 94 1.03 6.03 -0.42
C GLY A 94 0.56 6.20 1.02
N HIS A 95 1.00 5.33 1.93
CA HIS A 95 0.73 5.44 3.37
C HIS A 95 1.86 6.18 4.08
N PHE A 96 1.51 6.82 5.19
CA PHE A 96 2.45 7.46 6.10
C PHE A 96 2.20 6.95 7.50
N VAL A 97 3.27 6.66 8.22
CA VAL A 97 3.22 6.65 9.69
C VAL A 97 3.60 8.04 10.17
N PHE A 98 3.08 8.44 11.33
CA PHE A 98 3.47 9.69 11.92
C PHE A 98 3.67 9.56 13.43
N MET A 99 4.56 10.41 13.93
CA MET A 99 4.78 10.66 15.35
C MET A 99 4.73 12.17 15.58
N GLY A 100 4.47 12.60 16.80
CA GLY A 100 4.29 14.01 17.07
C GLY A 100 3.74 14.27 18.45
N ALA A 101 3.16 15.45 18.63
CA ALA A 101 2.52 15.82 19.88
C ALA A 101 1.42 16.86 19.67
N LEU A 102 0.38 16.76 20.49
CA LEU A 102 -0.54 17.84 20.75
C LEU A 102 0.00 18.70 21.88
N THR A 103 0.26 19.97 21.56
CA THR A 103 0.79 20.96 22.49
C THR A 103 -0.22 22.08 22.72
N GLY A 104 -0.33 22.58 23.95
CA GLY A 104 -1.24 23.66 24.33
C GLY A 104 -0.83 24.28 25.67
N ASN A 105 -1.68 25.11 26.27
CA ASN A 105 -1.41 25.71 27.58
C ASN A 105 -1.19 24.62 28.64
N ASN A 106 0.08 24.32 28.96
CA ASN A 106 0.52 23.25 29.86
C ASN A 106 0.13 21.83 29.43
N LEU A 107 -0.16 21.63 28.14
CA LEU A 107 -0.49 20.34 27.55
C LEU A 107 0.65 19.90 26.63
N ASN A 108 1.15 18.69 26.82
CA ASN A 108 2.06 18.03 25.88
C ASN A 108 1.73 16.54 25.84
N VAL A 109 0.93 16.14 24.85
CA VAL A 109 0.43 14.77 24.70
C VAL A 109 1.02 14.18 23.43
N PRO A 110 1.95 13.20 23.53
CA PRO A 110 2.44 12.46 22.37
C PRO A 110 1.30 11.94 21.51
N ALA A 111 1.49 12.04 20.20
CA ALA A 111 0.55 11.59 19.20
C ALA A 111 1.27 10.70 18.19
N LYS A 112 0.65 9.59 17.82
CA LYS A 112 1.15 8.74 16.73
C LYS A 112 0.02 8.14 15.93
N GLY A 113 0.35 7.54 14.81
CA GLY A 113 -0.61 6.76 14.05
C GLY A 113 -0.29 6.66 12.57
N VAL A 114 -1.34 6.46 11.79
CA VAL A 114 -1.25 6.13 10.37
C VAL A 114 -2.17 7.04 9.56
N LEU A 115 -1.60 7.64 8.53
CA LEU A 115 -2.34 8.30 7.47
C LEU A 115 -2.34 7.37 6.25
N THR A 116 -3.55 6.94 5.89
CA THR A 116 -3.74 6.12 4.70
C THR A 116 -3.75 6.98 3.44
N ARG A 117 -3.44 6.35 2.31
CA ARG A 117 -3.51 6.96 1.00
C ARG A 117 -4.89 7.55 0.66
N GLY A 118 -5.97 6.93 1.15
CA GLY A 118 -7.35 7.38 0.97
C GLY A 118 -7.73 8.60 1.83
N GLY A 119 -6.77 9.23 2.50
CA GLY A 119 -7.03 10.39 3.37
C GLY A 119 -7.74 10.02 4.67
N ARG A 120 -7.79 8.74 5.05
CA ARG A 120 -8.19 8.35 6.40
C ARG A 120 -6.99 8.44 7.33
N ILE A 121 -7.22 8.98 8.51
CA ILE A 121 -6.23 9.10 9.58
C ILE A 121 -6.70 8.29 10.79
N TYR A 122 -5.79 7.49 11.33
CA TYR A 122 -5.91 6.85 12.63
C TYR A 122 -4.91 7.52 13.55
N ILE A 123 -5.37 8.16 14.61
CA ILE A 123 -4.54 8.94 15.52
C ILE A 123 -4.73 8.44 16.95
N PHE A 124 -3.61 8.31 17.65
CA PHE A 124 -3.51 7.79 19.00
C PHE A 124 -2.80 8.82 19.86
N PHE A 125 -3.43 9.23 20.96
CA PHE A 125 -2.81 10.13 21.95
C PHE A 125 -2.38 9.32 23.18
N GLU A 126 -1.10 9.39 23.52
CA GLU A 126 -0.48 8.63 24.62
C GLU A 126 -0.20 9.57 25.80
N VAL A 127 -0.49 9.14 27.03
CA VAL A 127 -0.36 10.00 28.22
C VAL A 127 0.70 9.53 29.21
N ASP A 128 1.14 8.27 29.15
CA ASP A 128 2.25 7.81 29.96
C ASP A 128 3.33 7.08 29.17
N LYS A 129 4.51 6.97 29.80
CA LYS A 129 5.69 6.28 29.25
C LYS A 129 5.48 4.76 29.10
N ALA A 130 4.33 4.24 29.51
CA ALA A 130 3.94 2.84 29.33
C ALA A 130 3.04 2.64 28.10
N ASN A 131 2.86 3.67 27.26
CA ASN A 131 2.01 3.66 26.06
C ASN A 131 0.52 3.42 26.37
N ASN A 132 0.03 3.86 27.54
CA ASN A 132 -1.40 3.86 27.82
C ASN A 132 -2.07 4.95 26.99
N LEU A 133 -2.99 4.52 26.12
CA LEU A 133 -3.75 5.37 25.23
C LEU A 133 -4.80 6.14 26.02
N LEU A 134 -4.81 7.46 25.85
CA LEU A 134 -5.87 8.32 26.36
C LEU A 134 -6.99 8.43 25.34
N ILE A 135 -6.67 8.70 24.08
CA ILE A 135 -7.68 8.95 23.04
C ILE A 135 -7.31 8.20 21.77
N ILE A 136 -8.31 7.56 21.17
CA ILE A 136 -8.23 6.94 19.86
C ILE A 136 -9.18 7.67 18.92
N GLY A 137 -8.63 8.36 17.93
CA GLY A 137 -9.37 9.08 16.91
C GLY A 137 -9.29 8.39 15.56
N THR A 138 -10.40 8.41 14.84
CA THR A 138 -10.42 8.14 13.39
C THR A 138 -10.90 9.40 12.68
N GLY A 139 -10.41 9.65 11.48
CA GLY A 139 -10.81 10.82 10.71
C GLY A 139 -10.69 10.63 9.22
N LYS A 140 -11.35 11.51 8.48
CA LYS A 140 -11.22 11.64 7.03
C LYS A 140 -10.77 13.05 6.69
N ARG A 141 -9.94 13.14 5.65
CA ARG A 141 -9.52 14.40 5.05
C ARG A 141 -10.66 15.04 4.29
N GLU A 142 -10.86 16.33 4.51
CA GLU A 142 -11.81 17.18 3.80
C GLU A 142 -11.09 18.19 2.89
N ALA A 143 -11.88 18.99 2.18
CA ALA A 143 -11.37 20.12 1.40
C ALA A 143 -10.53 21.05 2.28
N GLY A 144 -9.50 21.67 1.69
CA GLY A 144 -8.57 22.53 2.43
C GLY A 144 -7.58 21.76 3.32
N GLY A 145 -7.60 20.42 3.33
CA GLY A 145 -6.66 19.60 4.10
C GLY A 145 -7.00 19.44 5.58
N MET A 146 -8.19 19.89 5.99
CA MET A 146 -8.74 19.64 7.32
C MET A 146 -9.02 18.14 7.51
N PHE A 147 -8.83 17.64 8.72
CA PHE A 147 -9.30 16.31 9.11
C PHE A 147 -10.41 16.43 10.13
N LYS A 148 -11.39 15.53 10.08
CA LYS A 148 -12.39 15.39 11.14
C LYS A 148 -12.89 13.96 11.29
N GLY A 149 -13.36 13.63 12.48
CA GLY A 149 -14.03 12.36 12.73
C GLY A 149 -14.28 12.08 14.20
N PRO A 150 -14.73 10.86 14.54
CA PRO A 150 -15.03 10.49 15.91
C PRO A 150 -13.76 10.10 16.69
N PHE A 151 -13.85 10.17 18.01
CA PHE A 151 -12.87 9.57 18.92
C PHE A 151 -13.54 8.88 20.11
N VAL A 152 -12.77 8.02 20.79
CA VAL A 152 -13.10 7.42 22.09
C VAL A 152 -12.01 7.75 23.12
N GLY A 153 -12.39 7.81 24.40
CA GLY A 153 -11.55 8.34 25.49
C GLY A 153 -11.88 9.82 25.78
N PRO A 154 -11.29 10.47 26.79
CA PRO A 154 -10.17 10.02 27.63
C PRO A 154 -10.50 8.95 28.66
N ALA A 155 -11.73 8.92 29.20
CA ALA A 155 -12.18 7.92 30.16
C ALA A 155 -12.96 6.78 29.47
N ALA A 156 -13.07 5.65 30.15
CA ALA A 156 -13.90 4.54 29.68
C ALA A 156 -15.35 5.01 29.52
N GLY A 157 -15.92 4.79 28.33
CA GLY A 157 -17.26 5.24 27.98
C GLY A 157 -17.33 6.63 27.34
N ASP A 158 -16.23 7.37 27.28
CA ASP A 158 -16.20 8.67 26.59
C ASP A 158 -16.21 8.50 25.06
N ARG A 159 -17.00 9.34 24.40
CA ARG A 159 -17.07 9.46 22.93
C ARG A 159 -17.18 10.93 22.54
N GLY A 160 -16.62 11.27 21.39
CA GLY A 160 -16.65 12.63 20.92
C GLY A 160 -16.27 12.78 19.46
N SER A 161 -16.13 14.03 19.04
CA SER A 161 -15.74 14.41 17.69
C SER A 161 -14.54 15.37 17.73
N TRP A 162 -13.69 15.28 16.71
CA TRP A 162 -12.50 16.12 16.60
C TRP A 162 -12.32 16.67 15.20
N THR A 163 -11.59 17.78 15.14
CA THR A 163 -11.16 18.48 13.93
C THR A 163 -9.69 18.86 14.03
N ALA A 164 -8.95 18.80 12.92
CA ALA A 164 -7.59 19.31 12.81
C ALA A 164 -7.45 20.15 11.54
N THR A 165 -7.16 21.45 11.70
CA THR A 165 -7.07 22.43 10.62
C THR A 165 -5.63 22.91 10.44
N PRO A 166 -5.03 22.91 9.24
CA PRO A 166 -3.63 23.33 9.06
C PRO A 166 -3.34 24.77 9.53
N VAL A 167 -2.23 25.01 10.26
CA VAL A 167 -1.93 26.29 10.97
C VAL A 167 -1.29 27.38 10.11
N SER A 168 -0.64 27.00 9.01
CA SER A 168 -0.05 27.92 8.04
C SER A 168 -0.38 27.36 6.66
N GLY A 169 -0.66 28.24 5.68
CA GLY A 169 -1.14 27.89 4.35
C GLY A 169 -0.48 26.63 3.81
N PRO A 170 -1.24 25.76 3.11
CA PRO A 170 -0.96 24.33 3.07
C PRO A 170 0.52 24.12 2.79
N THR A 171 1.27 23.56 3.75
CA THR A 171 2.29 22.61 3.32
C THR A 171 1.44 21.55 2.65
N PRO A 172 1.36 21.52 1.30
CA PRO A 172 0.42 20.64 0.64
C PRO A 172 0.84 19.25 1.09
N MET A 173 0.00 18.55 1.84
CA MET A 173 0.20 17.11 1.90
C MET A 173 0.24 16.66 0.45
N PRO A 174 1.26 15.89 0.05
CA PRO A 174 1.50 15.62 -1.36
C PRO A 174 0.20 15.12 -1.98
N THR A 175 -0.39 15.94 -2.85
CA THR A 175 -1.32 15.40 -3.84
C THR A 175 -0.49 14.37 -4.58
N PRO A 176 -0.89 13.09 -4.63
CA PRO A 176 -0.13 12.09 -5.37
C PRO A 176 0.14 12.64 -6.75
N GLN A 177 1.39 13.04 -7.00
CA GLN A 177 1.76 13.59 -8.28
C GLN A 177 1.62 12.44 -9.26
N PRO A 178 1.00 12.66 -10.44
CA PRO A 178 0.89 11.60 -11.42
C PRO A 178 2.27 11.04 -11.71
N GLN A 179 2.47 9.76 -11.44
CA GLN A 179 3.75 9.12 -11.64
C GLN A 179 3.90 8.83 -13.12
N LYS A 180 4.91 9.42 -13.76
CA LYS A 180 5.25 9.10 -15.14
C LYS A 180 6.13 7.87 -15.16
N LEU A 181 5.70 6.86 -15.91
CA LEU A 181 6.40 5.60 -16.11
C LEU A 181 6.62 5.41 -17.60
N SER A 182 7.80 4.95 -17.96
CA SER A 182 8.17 4.66 -19.34
C SER A 182 8.65 3.22 -19.42
N TYR A 183 8.18 2.51 -20.44
CA TYR A 183 8.51 1.12 -20.68
C TYR A 183 8.87 0.88 -22.14
N ASP A 184 9.80 -0.03 -22.38
CA ASP A 184 9.96 -0.68 -23.68
C ASP A 184 8.91 -1.79 -23.78
N PHE A 185 7.96 -1.63 -24.69
CA PHE A 185 6.80 -2.51 -24.87
C PHE A 185 6.99 -3.43 -26.08
N SER A 186 6.63 -4.69 -25.92
CA SER A 186 6.56 -5.68 -27.01
C SER A 186 5.33 -6.56 -26.84
N GLY A 187 4.54 -6.72 -27.89
CA GLY A 187 3.41 -7.63 -27.95
C GLY A 187 3.42 -8.44 -29.23
N LEU A 188 3.08 -9.73 -29.13
CA LEU A 188 2.98 -10.65 -30.26
C LEU A 188 1.60 -11.31 -30.29
N VAL A 189 0.93 -11.24 -31.43
CA VAL A 189 -0.29 -12.02 -31.68
C VAL A 189 0.10 -13.45 -32.04
N GLU A 190 -0.29 -14.39 -31.20
CA GLU A 190 0.09 -15.81 -31.29
C GLU A 190 -1.00 -16.64 -31.99
N ASP A 191 -2.26 -16.22 -31.88
CA ASP A 191 -3.42 -16.93 -32.44
C ASP A 191 -4.49 -16.00 -33.03
N GLY A 192 -5.28 -16.55 -33.96
CA GLY A 192 -6.38 -15.89 -34.67
C GLY A 192 -5.97 -15.19 -35.97
N PRO A 193 -6.89 -14.42 -36.59
CA PRO A 193 -6.71 -13.85 -37.93
C PRO A 193 -5.52 -12.89 -38.07
N ALA A 194 -5.08 -12.27 -36.97
CA ALA A 194 -3.95 -11.34 -36.95
C ALA A 194 -2.64 -11.99 -36.48
N LYS A 195 -2.54 -13.34 -36.47
CA LYS A 195 -1.35 -14.07 -36.02
C LYS A 195 -0.07 -13.56 -36.69
N GLY A 196 0.99 -13.41 -35.90
CA GLY A 196 2.29 -12.90 -36.34
C GLY A 196 2.39 -11.37 -36.32
N THR A 197 1.29 -10.65 -36.08
CA THR A 197 1.34 -9.20 -35.86
C THR A 197 2.15 -8.90 -34.60
N LYS A 198 3.12 -7.98 -34.74
CA LYS A 198 3.93 -7.46 -33.65
C LYS A 198 3.53 -6.02 -33.35
N LEU A 199 3.53 -5.67 -32.08
CA LEU A 199 3.34 -4.32 -31.60
C LEU A 199 4.50 -3.96 -30.68
N GLU A 200 5.39 -3.09 -31.13
CA GLU A 200 6.60 -2.72 -30.42
C GLU A 200 6.72 -1.19 -30.36
N GLY A 201 7.17 -0.68 -29.22
CA GLY A 201 7.33 0.77 -29.05
C GLY A 201 7.60 1.18 -27.62
N ARG A 202 7.60 2.49 -27.38
CA ARG A 202 7.75 3.08 -26.05
C ARG A 202 6.39 3.35 -25.43
N LEU A 203 6.05 2.62 -24.38
CA LEU A 203 4.83 2.83 -23.60
C LEU A 203 5.09 3.87 -22.51
N ASN A 204 4.44 5.02 -22.63
CA ASN A 204 4.50 6.09 -21.64
C ASN A 204 3.18 6.14 -20.89
N LEU A 205 3.20 5.90 -19.58
CA LEU A 205 2.04 5.90 -18.71
C LEU A 205 2.14 7.01 -17.68
N GLU A 206 1.02 7.65 -17.42
CA GLU A 206 0.78 8.50 -16.27
C GLU A 206 -0.15 7.75 -15.31
N VAL A 207 0.36 7.47 -14.12
CA VAL A 207 -0.37 6.76 -13.08
C VAL A 207 -0.98 7.76 -12.11
N ARG A 208 -2.31 7.81 -12.09
CA ARG A 208 -3.08 8.61 -11.13
C ARG A 208 -3.70 7.68 -10.10
N LEU A 209 -3.15 7.75 -8.90
CA LEU A 209 -3.55 6.93 -7.77
C LEU A 209 -4.80 7.52 -7.10
N LYS A 210 -5.92 6.78 -7.06
CA LYS A 210 -7.19 7.20 -6.41
C LYS A 210 -7.79 6.03 -5.61
N GLU A 211 -8.06 6.23 -4.32
CA GLU A 211 -8.86 5.34 -3.43
C GLU A 211 -8.87 3.85 -3.81
N GLY A 212 -7.85 3.08 -3.42
CA GLY A 212 -7.77 1.64 -3.69
C GLY A 212 -7.44 1.18 -5.13
N TYR A 213 -7.43 2.06 -6.13
CA TYR A 213 -7.07 1.74 -7.52
C TYR A 213 -6.10 2.77 -8.14
N GLY A 214 -5.35 2.36 -9.15
CA GLY A 214 -4.58 3.30 -9.98
C GLY A 214 -5.26 3.47 -11.33
N ARG A 215 -5.53 4.69 -11.77
CA ARG A 215 -5.92 4.96 -13.16
C ARG A 215 -4.65 5.15 -13.98
N LEU A 216 -4.55 4.43 -15.09
CA LEU A 216 -3.46 4.57 -16.06
C LEU A 216 -3.98 5.32 -17.27
N GLU A 217 -3.28 6.36 -17.67
CA GLU A 217 -3.52 7.06 -18.93
C GLU A 217 -2.18 7.27 -19.62
N GLY A 218 -2.12 7.10 -20.93
CA GLY A 218 -0.85 7.18 -21.61
C GLY A 218 -0.95 6.94 -23.09
N LYS A 219 0.19 6.62 -23.67
CA LYS A 219 0.32 6.30 -25.09
C LYS A 219 1.46 5.33 -25.32
N LEU A 220 1.27 4.46 -26.30
CA LEU A 220 2.33 3.69 -26.92
C LEU A 220 2.81 4.45 -28.15
N VAL A 221 4.09 4.79 -28.18
CA VAL A 221 4.75 5.46 -29.32
C VAL A 221 5.49 4.40 -30.12
N LEU A 222 5.06 4.16 -31.36
CA LEU A 222 5.67 3.17 -32.25
C LEU A 222 6.97 3.70 -32.88
N ALA A 223 7.71 2.80 -33.54
CA ALA A 223 8.98 3.14 -34.20
C ALA A 223 8.84 4.22 -35.30
N ASP A 224 7.68 4.30 -35.95
CA ASP A 224 7.37 5.32 -36.96
C ASP A 224 6.91 6.66 -36.35
N GLY A 225 6.87 6.75 -35.02
CA GLY A 225 6.43 7.93 -34.27
C GLY A 225 4.91 8.04 -34.11
N SER A 226 4.12 7.11 -34.67
CA SER A 226 2.68 7.09 -34.44
C SER A 226 2.34 6.76 -32.99
N GLU A 227 1.21 7.29 -32.53
CA GLU A 227 0.78 7.18 -31.13
C GLU A 227 -0.53 6.40 -31.02
N ILE A 228 -0.53 5.40 -30.16
CA ILE A 228 -1.71 4.62 -29.79
C ILE A 228 -2.11 5.02 -28.36
N PRO A 229 -3.28 5.65 -28.16
CA PRO A 229 -3.76 5.97 -26.83
C PRO A 229 -3.92 4.73 -25.96
N VAL A 230 -3.51 4.83 -24.70
CA VAL A 230 -3.61 3.75 -23.71
C VAL A 230 -4.39 4.24 -22.50
N LYS A 231 -5.34 3.44 -22.06
CA LYS A 231 -6.04 3.62 -20.78
C LYS A 231 -5.94 2.33 -19.99
N GLY A 232 -5.98 2.42 -18.67
CA GLY A 232 -5.90 1.22 -17.86
C GLY A 232 -6.18 1.45 -16.40
N ALA A 233 -6.02 0.36 -15.65
CA ALA A 233 -6.12 0.37 -14.21
C ALA A 233 -5.04 -0.51 -13.58
N LEU A 234 -4.55 -0.08 -12.42
CA LEU A 234 -3.76 -0.88 -11.49
C LEU A 234 -4.73 -1.45 -10.45
N ALA A 235 -4.80 -2.77 -10.37
CA ALA A 235 -5.63 -3.50 -9.40
C ALA A 235 -4.72 -4.12 -8.33
N GLY A 236 -4.75 -3.56 -7.13
CA GLY A 236 -3.81 -3.93 -6.07
C GLY A 236 -2.36 -3.55 -6.41
N ASP A 237 -1.40 -4.32 -5.91
CA ASP A 237 0.05 -4.10 -6.07
C ASP A 237 0.68 -4.96 -7.19
N LYS A 238 -0.09 -5.87 -7.80
CA LYS A 238 0.44 -6.92 -8.69
C LYS A 238 -0.19 -7.00 -10.06
N LYS A 239 -1.37 -6.39 -10.29
CA LYS A 239 -2.09 -6.54 -11.56
C LYS A 239 -2.32 -5.21 -12.27
N VAL A 240 -2.20 -5.25 -13.59
CA VAL A 240 -2.43 -4.15 -14.51
C VAL A 240 -3.42 -4.59 -15.59
N PHE A 241 -4.41 -3.75 -15.86
CA PHE A 241 -5.31 -3.88 -17.00
C PHE A 241 -5.07 -2.71 -17.93
N VAL A 242 -4.87 -2.96 -19.22
CA VAL A 242 -4.62 -1.93 -20.22
C VAL A 242 -5.50 -2.13 -21.44
N ILE A 243 -5.92 -1.02 -22.03
CA ILE A 243 -6.68 -0.93 -23.25
C ILE A 243 -5.93 0.01 -24.19
N PHE A 244 -5.48 -0.52 -25.32
CA PHE A 244 -4.89 0.26 -26.40
C PHE A 244 -5.98 0.51 -27.44
N ASP A 245 -6.20 1.78 -27.80
CA ASP A 245 -7.16 2.17 -28.83
C ASP A 245 -6.45 2.27 -30.18
N LEU A 246 -6.67 1.28 -31.05
CA LEU A 246 -6.03 1.22 -32.38
C LEU A 246 -6.77 2.07 -33.43
N GLY A 247 -7.87 2.73 -33.05
CA GLY A 247 -8.76 3.42 -33.97
C GLY A 247 -9.59 2.47 -34.83
N LYS A 248 -10.57 3.04 -35.57
CA LYS A 248 -11.49 2.29 -36.46
C LYS A 248 -12.18 1.07 -35.81
N GLY A 249 -12.42 1.13 -34.49
CA GLY A 249 -13.03 0.03 -33.73
C GLY A 249 -12.06 -1.08 -33.30
N GLY A 250 -10.77 -0.96 -33.63
CA GLY A 250 -9.73 -1.86 -33.17
C GLY A 250 -9.27 -1.52 -31.74
N ARG A 251 -9.09 -2.54 -30.90
CA ARG A 251 -8.56 -2.38 -29.55
C ARG A 251 -7.76 -3.60 -29.09
N ILE A 252 -6.75 -3.37 -28.26
CA ILE A 252 -6.10 -4.44 -27.51
C ILE A 252 -6.52 -4.32 -26.06
N VAL A 253 -6.97 -5.42 -25.47
CA VAL A 253 -7.29 -5.51 -24.03
C VAL A 253 -6.29 -6.49 -23.41
N GLY A 254 -5.39 -5.96 -22.60
CA GLY A 254 -4.33 -6.72 -21.93
C GLY A 254 -4.55 -6.79 -20.43
N GLU A 255 -4.24 -7.96 -19.87
CA GLU A 255 -3.99 -8.13 -18.43
C GLU A 255 -2.50 -8.42 -18.26
N GLY A 256 -1.88 -7.86 -17.23
CA GLY A 256 -0.47 -8.06 -16.93
C GLY A 256 -0.20 -8.18 -15.45
N ASP A 257 0.72 -9.07 -15.11
CA ASP A 257 1.26 -9.23 -13.76
C ASP A 257 2.58 -8.45 -13.64
N ILE A 258 2.68 -7.62 -12.60
CA ILE A 258 3.88 -6.86 -12.26
C ILE A 258 4.88 -7.81 -11.59
N GLN A 259 6.08 -7.89 -12.17
CA GLN A 259 7.17 -8.74 -11.71
C GLN A 259 8.04 -8.02 -10.67
N ALA A 260 8.95 -8.76 -10.03
CA ALA A 260 9.83 -8.22 -8.99
C ALA A 260 10.77 -7.11 -9.50
N ASP A 261 11.17 -7.18 -10.77
CA ASP A 261 11.98 -6.16 -11.46
C ASP A 261 11.15 -4.98 -11.99
N LYS A 262 9.85 -4.93 -11.65
CA LYS A 262 8.85 -3.96 -12.11
C LYS A 262 8.50 -4.06 -13.60
N SER A 263 8.99 -5.07 -14.31
CA SER A 263 8.44 -5.40 -15.63
C SER A 263 7.00 -5.87 -15.50
N ILE A 264 6.24 -5.73 -16.59
CA ILE A 264 4.85 -6.17 -16.66
C ILE A 264 4.75 -7.17 -17.80
N GLN A 265 4.09 -8.31 -17.56
CA GLN A 265 3.90 -9.32 -18.58
C GLN A 265 2.54 -9.97 -18.46
N GLY A 266 1.92 -10.35 -19.57
CA GLY A 266 0.68 -11.10 -19.53
C GLY A 266 0.02 -11.29 -20.89
N PRO A 267 -1.18 -11.87 -20.90
CA PRO A 267 -1.94 -12.09 -22.12
C PRO A 267 -2.68 -10.82 -22.58
N PHE A 268 -3.03 -10.79 -23.85
CA PHE A 268 -3.99 -9.82 -24.39
C PHE A 268 -4.94 -10.44 -25.42
N ILE A 269 -6.06 -9.75 -25.61
CA ILE A 269 -7.00 -9.99 -26.71
C ILE A 269 -6.96 -8.79 -27.64
N LEU A 270 -6.66 -9.03 -28.91
CA LEU A 270 -6.82 -8.07 -29.99
C LEU A 270 -8.22 -8.22 -30.57
N VAL A 271 -8.99 -7.15 -30.51
CA VAL A 271 -10.32 -7.02 -31.11
C VAL A 271 -10.16 -6.14 -32.34
N GLN A 272 -10.55 -6.64 -33.51
CA GLN A 272 -10.57 -5.88 -34.75
C GLN A 272 -11.97 -5.87 -35.34
N GLN A 273 -12.31 -4.80 -36.03
CA GLN A 273 -13.55 -4.69 -36.79
C GLN A 273 -13.22 -4.58 -38.28
N GLU A 274 -13.64 -5.56 -39.05
CA GLU A 274 -13.39 -5.62 -40.49
C GLU A 274 -14.70 -5.92 -41.22
N ASN A 275 -15.08 -5.04 -42.16
CA ASN A 275 -16.32 -5.18 -42.94
C ASN A 275 -17.58 -5.39 -42.08
N GLY A 276 -17.65 -4.73 -40.93
CA GLY A 276 -18.76 -4.84 -39.98
C GLY A 276 -18.76 -6.12 -39.13
N ARG A 277 -17.75 -6.99 -39.25
CA ARG A 277 -17.57 -8.19 -38.42
C ARG A 277 -16.46 -7.95 -37.39
N THR A 278 -16.67 -8.48 -36.19
CA THR A 278 -15.65 -8.48 -35.13
C THR A 278 -14.82 -9.75 -35.22
N SER A 279 -13.51 -9.60 -35.30
CA SER A 279 -12.54 -10.69 -35.17
C SER A 279 -11.79 -10.56 -33.85
N LEU A 280 -11.43 -11.71 -33.28
CA LEU A 280 -10.66 -11.82 -32.04
C LEU A 280 -9.38 -12.58 -32.32
N SER A 281 -8.27 -12.04 -31.82
CA SER A 281 -6.95 -12.64 -31.84
C SER A 281 -6.38 -12.61 -30.43
N GLN A 282 -5.51 -13.56 -30.11
CA GLN A 282 -4.89 -13.69 -28.79
C GLN A 282 -3.38 -13.55 -28.90
N GLY A 283 -2.76 -13.02 -27.85
CA GLY A 283 -1.32 -12.83 -27.81
C GLY A 283 -0.80 -12.61 -26.41
N SER A 284 0.51 -12.39 -26.32
CA SER A 284 1.23 -12.09 -25.08
C SER A 284 2.00 -10.79 -25.24
N TRP A 285 2.19 -10.08 -24.13
CA TRP A 285 2.93 -8.83 -24.11
C TRP A 285 3.86 -8.72 -22.91
N THR A 286 4.90 -7.91 -23.08
CA THR A 286 5.85 -7.51 -22.05
C THR A 286 6.07 -5.99 -22.10
N ALA A 287 6.33 -5.40 -20.94
CA ALA A 287 6.73 -4.01 -20.80
C ALA A 287 7.86 -3.91 -19.77
N THR A 288 9.06 -3.58 -20.23
CA THR A 288 10.26 -3.50 -19.39
C THR A 288 10.52 -2.04 -19.01
N PRO A 289 10.75 -1.70 -17.72
CA PRO A 289 10.95 -0.32 -17.31
C PRO A 289 12.17 0.29 -18.00
N ILE A 290 12.01 1.52 -18.50
CA ILE A 290 13.13 2.33 -18.98
C ILE A 290 13.67 3.13 -17.78
N PRO A 291 15.00 3.09 -17.52
CA PRO A 291 15.63 3.84 -16.42
C PRO A 291 15.42 5.35 -16.48
#